data_AF-A0A849JS60-F1
#
_entry.id   AF-A0A849JS60-F1
#
_cell.length_a   1.000
_cell.length_b   1.000
_cell.length_c   1.000
_cell.angle_alpha   90.00
_cell.angle_beta   90.00
_cell.angle_gamma   90.00
#
_symmetry.space_group_name_H-M   'P 1'
#
loop_
_entity.id
_entity.type
_entity.pdbx_description
1 polymer ?
#
loop_
_entity_poly.entity_id
_entity_poly.type
_entity_poly.pdbx_seq_one_letter_code
_entity_poly.pdbx_strand_id
1 'polypeptide(L)'
;MTPETTDHRSPTRYPRPTVSLEEADWVWRELAVEALRPEAKPETVRLAVVAGLTRSTGARYGDLLRVRVEDLDLGPDVLAGRGRVAGTRVPGEGRVVVRHGKHRTPRRHRVPGEVVVVLRHWAVVRTELAAELEGTVPRALLLTVHHTHDNGTTVSSGLPITKQGLVLSWRRFVHRTNARLGATRPPLPTRFEQVRRAWVDAGIPDPGVTLPEK
;
A
#
# COMPACT_ATOMS: atom_id res chain seq x y z
N MET A 1 2.94 -43.14 39.67
CA MET A 1 3.37 -41.79 40.09
C MET A 1 4.82 -41.69 39.63
N THR A 2 5.17 -41.04 38.52
CA THR A 2 4.83 -39.68 38.09
C THR A 2 4.83 -39.64 36.55
N PRO A 3 3.84 -39.02 35.88
CA PRO A 3 3.93 -38.80 34.44
C PRO A 3 4.98 -37.71 34.14
N GLU A 4 5.91 -37.99 33.23
CA GLU A 4 6.76 -36.98 32.60
C GLU A 4 5.87 -35.91 31.98
N THR A 5 5.92 -34.72 32.56
CA THR A 5 5.30 -33.54 31.99
C THR A 5 6.17 -33.11 30.82
N THR A 6 5.81 -33.52 29.61
CA THR A 6 6.39 -32.95 28.39
C THR A 6 5.96 -31.48 28.34
N ASP A 7 6.92 -30.60 28.63
CA ASP A 7 6.77 -29.14 28.63
C ASP A 7 6.40 -28.64 27.22
N HIS A 8 5.10 -28.51 26.95
CA HIS A 8 4.57 -27.84 25.76
C HIS A 8 4.67 -26.31 25.88
N ARG A 9 5.88 -25.77 26.03
CA ARG A 9 6.12 -24.33 25.89
C ARG A 9 7.31 -24.02 25.01
N SER A 10 6.98 -23.66 23.77
CA SER A 10 7.38 -22.35 23.25
C SER A 10 6.49 -21.94 22.08
N PRO A 11 5.53 -21.00 22.26
CA PRO A 11 4.85 -20.37 21.15
C PRO A 11 5.88 -19.55 20.37
N THR A 12 6.23 -19.99 19.17
CA THR A 12 7.26 -19.34 18.36
C THR A 12 6.96 -17.85 18.22
N ARG A 13 7.89 -17.06 18.75
CA ARG A 13 7.82 -15.63 19.06
C ARG A 13 7.12 -14.80 18.00
N TYR A 14 6.14 -14.02 18.46
CA TYR A 14 5.86 -12.74 17.84
C TYR A 14 7.01 -11.78 18.19
N PRO A 15 7.54 -11.00 17.24
CA PRO A 15 7.11 -10.88 15.86
C PRO A 15 7.59 -12.03 14.95
N ARG A 16 6.79 -12.39 13.94
CA ARG A 16 7.26 -13.29 12.86
C ARG A 16 8.50 -12.69 12.18
N PRO A 17 9.44 -13.50 11.64
CA PRO A 17 10.64 -12.99 10.97
C PRO A 17 10.30 -12.03 9.82
N THR A 18 11.08 -10.96 9.71
CA THR A 18 11.06 -10.02 8.58
C THR A 18 11.64 -10.73 7.34
N VAL A 19 11.20 -10.38 6.13
CA VAL A 19 11.87 -10.86 4.89
C VAL A 19 13.18 -10.10 4.67
N SER A 20 14.05 -10.56 3.77
CA SER A 20 15.22 -9.76 3.38
C SER A 20 14.77 -8.45 2.69
N LEU A 21 15.62 -7.43 2.75
CA LEU A 21 15.39 -6.18 2.03
C LEU A 21 15.28 -6.42 0.52
N GLU A 22 16.11 -7.32 -0.02
CA GLU A 22 16.09 -7.70 -1.43
C GLU A 22 14.73 -8.28 -1.85
N GLU A 23 14.16 -9.19 -1.05
CA GLU A 23 12.83 -9.74 -1.30
C GLU A 23 11.75 -8.65 -1.25
N ALA A 24 11.84 -7.74 -0.27
CA ALA A 24 10.88 -6.64 -0.17
C ALA A 24 10.97 -5.68 -1.37
N ASP A 25 12.17 -5.31 -1.80
CA ASP A 25 12.36 -4.47 -2.98
C ASP A 25 11.98 -5.17 -4.28
N TRP A 26 12.21 -6.48 -4.39
CA TRP A 26 11.71 -7.27 -5.51
C TRP A 26 10.17 -7.25 -5.56
N VAL A 27 9.48 -7.43 -4.44
CA VAL A 27 8.01 -7.32 -4.36
C VAL A 27 7.53 -5.98 -4.87
N TRP A 28 8.18 -4.88 -4.46
CA TRP A 28 7.83 -3.54 -4.94
C TRP A 28 8.02 -3.41 -6.45
N ARG A 29 9.18 -3.81 -6.98
CA ARG A 29 9.49 -3.75 -8.41
C ARG A 29 8.50 -4.56 -9.24
N GLU A 30 8.19 -5.79 -8.82
CA GLU A 30 7.22 -6.64 -9.49
C GLU A 30 5.84 -5.98 -9.52
N LEU A 31 5.34 -5.51 -8.37
CA LEU A 31 4.04 -4.83 -8.30
C LEU A 31 3.99 -3.57 -9.15
N ALA A 32 5.04 -2.75 -9.13
CA ALA A 32 5.10 -1.51 -9.90
C ALA A 32 5.10 -1.79 -11.41
N VAL A 33 5.85 -2.78 -11.87
CA VAL A 33 5.87 -3.20 -13.29
C VAL A 33 4.51 -3.76 -13.71
N GLU A 34 3.96 -4.69 -12.94
CA GLU A 34 2.65 -5.30 -13.24
C GLU A 34 1.52 -4.27 -13.23
N ALA A 35 1.58 -3.27 -12.35
CA ALA A 35 0.59 -2.20 -12.26
C ALA A 35 0.62 -1.23 -13.45
N LEU A 36 1.72 -1.15 -14.21
CA LEU A 36 1.85 -0.23 -15.35
C LEU A 36 1.70 -0.92 -16.70
N ARG A 37 1.34 -2.21 -16.71
CA ARG A 37 1.00 -2.90 -17.96
C ARG A 37 -0.34 -2.40 -18.51
N PRO A 38 -0.52 -2.38 -19.84
CA PRO A 38 -1.78 -1.93 -20.46
C PRO A 38 -3.04 -2.61 -19.91
N GLU A 39 -2.93 -3.90 -19.56
CA GLU A 39 -4.04 -4.72 -19.02
C GLU A 39 -3.91 -4.97 -17.51
N ALA A 40 -3.28 -4.05 -16.79
CA ALA A 40 -3.10 -4.17 -15.35
C ALA A 40 -4.47 -4.19 -14.64
N LYS A 41 -4.73 -5.25 -13.89
CA LYS A 41 -5.98 -5.35 -13.12
C LYS A 41 -6.03 -4.28 -12.02
N PRO A 42 -7.18 -3.64 -11.76
CA PRO A 42 -7.30 -2.62 -10.71
C PRO A 42 -6.83 -3.06 -9.32
N GLU A 43 -7.01 -4.34 -8.95
CA GLU A 43 -6.49 -4.85 -7.68
C GLU A 43 -4.95 -4.86 -7.59
N THR A 44 -4.26 -5.05 -8.72
CA THR A 44 -2.80 -5.01 -8.82
C THR A 44 -2.31 -3.58 -8.69
N VAL A 45 -2.94 -2.64 -9.41
CA VAL A 45 -2.62 -1.21 -9.33
C VAL A 45 -2.79 -0.68 -7.90
N ARG A 46 -3.91 -1.01 -7.25
CA ARG A 46 -4.15 -0.65 -5.85
C ARG A 46 -3.09 -1.23 -4.92
N LEU A 47 -2.71 -2.50 -5.12
CA LEU A 47 -1.72 -3.15 -4.27
C LEU A 47 -0.32 -2.56 -4.46
N ALA A 48 0.03 -2.15 -5.69
CA ALA A 48 1.23 -1.39 -5.96
C ALA A 48 1.22 -0.03 -5.24
N VAL A 49 0.11 0.73 -5.29
CA VAL A 49 -0.02 1.97 -4.48
C VAL A 49 0.22 1.71 -3.00
N VAL A 50 -0.37 0.65 -2.44
CA VAL A 50 -0.18 0.27 -1.04
C VAL A 50 1.29 -0.05 -0.75
N ALA A 51 1.96 -0.83 -1.60
CA ALA A 51 3.36 -1.17 -1.45
C ALA A 51 4.27 0.06 -1.56
N GLY A 52 4.08 0.90 -2.59
CA GLY A 52 4.86 2.11 -2.83
C GLY A 52 4.72 3.14 -1.72
N LEU A 53 3.49 3.42 -1.26
CA LEU A 53 3.26 4.31 -0.12
C LEU A 53 3.82 3.73 1.18
N THR A 54 3.68 2.43 1.42
CA THR A 54 4.27 1.77 2.60
C THR A 54 5.79 1.89 2.57
N ARG A 55 6.42 1.60 1.44
CA ARG A 55 7.88 1.72 1.26
C ARG A 55 8.36 3.15 1.48
N SER A 56 7.59 4.14 1.01
CA SER A 56 7.94 5.56 1.13
C SER A 56 7.74 6.14 2.53
N THR A 57 6.76 5.64 3.29
CA THR A 57 6.30 6.28 4.54
C THR A 57 6.38 5.42 5.80
N GLY A 58 6.60 4.10 5.63
CA GLY A 58 6.58 3.13 6.72
C GLY A 58 5.18 2.86 7.28
N ALA A 59 4.15 3.47 6.72
CA ALA A 59 2.77 3.44 7.21
C ALA A 59 2.20 2.01 7.26
N ARG A 60 1.37 1.73 8.28
CA ARG A 60 0.61 0.47 8.34
C ARG A 60 -0.65 0.59 7.48
N TYR A 61 -1.27 -0.55 7.16
CA TYR A 61 -2.57 -0.55 6.46
C TYR A 61 -3.61 0.36 7.12
N GLY A 62 -3.71 0.34 8.45
CA GLY A 62 -4.65 1.21 9.16
C GLY A 62 -4.42 2.70 8.89
N ASP A 63 -3.16 3.11 8.70
CA ASP A 63 -2.78 4.49 8.44
C ASP A 63 -3.08 4.86 6.97
N LEU A 64 -2.73 3.97 6.03
CA LEU A 64 -3.00 4.16 4.60
C LEU A 64 -4.49 4.24 4.26
N LEU A 65 -5.34 3.50 4.99
CA LEU A 65 -6.80 3.55 4.82
C LEU A 65 -7.41 4.92 5.16
N ARG A 66 -6.67 5.79 5.85
CA ARG A 66 -7.11 7.15 6.21
C ARG A 66 -6.60 8.20 5.23
N VAL A 67 -5.75 7.81 4.27
CA VAL A 67 -5.26 8.71 3.24
C VAL A 67 -6.41 9.02 2.29
N ARG A 68 -6.65 10.31 2.09
CA ARG A 68 -7.64 10.82 1.16
C ARG A 68 -6.95 11.39 -0.08
N VAL A 69 -7.70 11.63 -1.14
CA VAL A 69 -7.15 12.18 -2.38
C VAL A 69 -6.52 13.56 -2.12
N GLU A 70 -7.15 14.39 -1.29
CA GLU A 70 -6.64 15.71 -0.92
C GLU A 70 -5.39 15.67 -0.01
N ASP A 71 -5.02 14.51 0.53
CA ASP A 71 -3.77 14.34 1.27
C ASP A 71 -2.57 14.14 0.31
N LEU A 72 -2.81 13.98 -1.00
CA LEU A 72 -1.79 13.81 -2.04
C LEU A 72 -1.48 15.12 -2.75
N ASP A 73 -0.19 15.39 -2.91
CA ASP A 73 0.35 16.39 -3.82
C ASP A 73 1.36 15.68 -4.73
N LEU A 74 0.93 15.29 -5.94
CA LEU A 74 1.76 14.56 -6.89
C LEU A 74 2.69 15.46 -7.71
N GLY A 75 2.70 16.77 -7.42
CA GLY A 75 3.46 17.77 -8.17
C GLY A 75 2.91 17.99 -9.59
N PRO A 76 3.54 18.89 -10.35
CA PRO A 76 3.21 19.06 -11.76
C PRO A 76 3.45 17.74 -12.51
N ASP A 77 2.58 17.43 -13.45
CA ASP A 77 2.84 16.33 -14.37
C ASP A 77 4.00 16.75 -15.27
N VAL A 78 5.17 16.11 -15.13
CA VAL A 78 6.37 16.53 -15.87
C VAL A 78 6.26 16.20 -17.37
N LEU A 79 5.23 15.44 -17.78
CA LEU A 79 4.82 15.30 -19.19
C LEU A 79 3.96 16.48 -19.70
N ALA A 80 3.42 17.30 -18.81
CA ALA A 80 2.62 18.48 -19.13
C ALA A 80 3.33 19.78 -18.70
N GLY A 81 4.24 20.26 -19.55
CA GLY A 81 4.64 21.67 -19.57
C GLY A 81 5.67 22.13 -18.53
N ARG A 82 6.73 22.77 -19.04
CA ARG A 82 7.76 23.44 -18.25
C ARG A 82 7.13 24.59 -17.44
N GLY A 83 7.19 24.50 -16.11
CA GLY A 83 6.84 25.61 -15.22
C GLY A 83 7.52 25.46 -13.86
N ARG A 84 8.61 26.20 -13.64
CA ARG A 84 9.22 26.35 -12.31
C ARG A 84 8.29 27.15 -11.41
N VAL A 85 7.91 26.59 -10.26
CA VAL A 85 7.40 27.35 -9.13
C VAL A 85 8.34 27.13 -7.95
N ALA A 86 8.67 28.23 -7.29
CA ALA A 86 9.75 28.38 -6.31
C ALA A 86 9.70 27.35 -5.15
N GLY A 87 10.89 26.84 -4.78
CA GLY A 87 11.09 25.96 -3.63
C GLY A 87 11.46 24.52 -4.00
N THR A 88 12.64 24.36 -4.63
CA THR A 88 13.46 23.13 -4.77
C THR A 88 12.79 21.79 -4.44
N ARG A 89 11.81 21.38 -5.27
CA ARG A 89 11.33 19.99 -5.36
C ARG A 89 12.08 19.31 -6.50
N VAL A 90 12.58 18.09 -6.29
CA VAL A 90 13.12 17.31 -7.41
C VAL A 90 11.96 17.05 -8.39
N PRO A 91 12.09 17.38 -9.69
CA PRO A 91 11.05 17.11 -10.68
C PRO A 91 10.61 15.64 -10.61
N GLY A 92 9.30 15.40 -10.56
CA GLY A 92 8.72 14.06 -10.50
C GLY A 92 8.49 13.50 -9.09
N GLU A 93 9.03 14.10 -8.02
CA GLU A 93 8.70 13.68 -6.65
C GLU A 93 7.29 14.12 -6.26
N GLY A 94 6.64 13.35 -5.39
CA GLY A 94 5.32 13.51 -4.78
C GLY A 94 5.39 13.91 -3.29
N ARG A 95 4.26 14.22 -2.68
CA ARG A 95 4.08 14.30 -1.22
C ARG A 95 2.76 13.67 -0.82
N VAL A 96 2.73 13.10 0.39
CA VAL A 96 1.50 12.54 0.98
C VAL A 96 1.43 12.88 2.46
N VAL A 97 0.24 13.22 2.95
CA VAL A 97 -0.04 13.32 4.39
C VAL A 97 -0.58 12.00 4.90
N VAL A 98 0.10 11.40 5.88
CA VAL A 98 -0.31 10.16 6.53
C VAL A 98 -0.56 10.43 8.02
N ARG A 99 -1.68 9.90 8.53
CA ARG A 99 -2.07 10.01 9.95
C ARG A 99 -1.67 8.72 10.66
N HIS A 100 -0.54 8.76 11.37
CA HIS A 100 0.12 7.57 11.91
C HIS A 100 -0.42 7.13 13.28
N GLY A 101 -0.60 5.83 13.43
CA GLY A 101 -0.82 5.19 14.72
C GLY A 101 -2.17 5.51 15.37
N LYS A 102 -2.27 5.21 16.66
CA LYS A 102 -3.51 5.37 17.44
C LYS A 102 -3.94 6.85 17.53
N HIS A 103 -2.98 7.74 17.75
CA HIS A 103 -3.21 9.18 17.93
C HIS A 103 -3.36 9.94 16.61
N ARG A 104 -3.23 9.25 15.46
CA ARG A 104 -3.45 9.81 14.12
C ARG A 104 -2.55 11.02 13.84
N THR A 105 -1.34 11.03 14.39
CA THR A 105 -0.38 12.14 14.24
C THR A 105 -0.11 12.38 12.75
N PRO A 106 -0.46 13.56 12.20
CA PRO A 106 -0.28 13.84 10.80
C PRO A 106 1.20 14.09 10.49
N ARG A 107 1.72 13.37 9.50
CA ARG A 107 3.07 13.58 8.97
C ARG A 107 3.00 13.72 7.45
N ARG A 108 3.72 14.70 6.92
CA ARG A 108 3.91 14.87 5.48
C ARG A 108 5.19 14.17 5.05
N HIS A 109 5.05 13.21 4.15
CA HIS A 109 6.16 12.43 3.60
C HIS A 109 6.50 12.84 2.18
N ARG A 110 7.76 12.65 1.80
CA ARG A 110 8.17 12.62 0.39
C ARG A 110 7.68 11.32 -0.26
N VAL A 111 7.32 11.41 -1.54
CA VAL A 111 6.94 10.25 -2.36
C VAL A 111 7.88 10.20 -3.56
N PRO A 112 8.68 9.14 -3.75
CA PRO A 112 9.56 9.00 -4.90
C PRO A 112 8.82 9.02 -6.24
N GLY A 113 9.48 9.42 -7.32
CA GLY A 113 8.87 9.58 -8.63
C GLY A 113 8.29 8.30 -9.21
N GLU A 114 8.93 7.15 -8.97
CA GLU A 114 8.41 5.84 -9.37
C GLU A 114 7.07 5.51 -8.69
N VAL A 115 6.86 5.97 -7.45
CA VAL A 115 5.59 5.81 -6.73
C VAL A 115 4.56 6.82 -7.25
N VAL A 116 4.99 8.03 -7.64
CA VAL A 116 4.11 9.03 -8.26
C VAL A 116 3.51 8.51 -9.57
N VAL A 117 4.28 7.83 -10.42
CA VAL A 117 3.78 7.24 -11.67
C VAL A 117 2.65 6.25 -11.39
N VAL A 118 2.84 5.35 -10.42
CA VAL A 118 1.81 4.38 -10.00
C VAL A 118 0.59 5.09 -9.39
N LEU A 119 0.78 6.14 -8.59
CA LEU A 119 -0.30 6.93 -8.01
C LEU A 119 -1.13 7.67 -9.07
N ARG A 120 -0.49 8.21 -10.12
CA ARG A 120 -1.18 8.83 -11.26
C ARG A 120 -2.02 7.82 -12.02
N HIS A 121 -1.46 6.64 -12.30
CA HIS A 121 -2.22 5.57 -12.93
C HIS A 121 -3.42 5.13 -12.06
N TRP A 122 -3.20 4.99 -10.74
CA TRP A 122 -4.29 4.70 -9.81
C TRP A 122 -5.36 5.80 -9.78
N ALA A 123 -5.00 7.08 -9.92
CA ALA A 123 -5.99 8.15 -9.96
C ALA A 123 -6.97 8.01 -11.14
N VAL A 124 -6.49 7.54 -12.29
CA VAL A 124 -7.33 7.23 -13.47
C VAL A 124 -8.26 6.05 -13.15
N VAL A 125 -7.70 4.91 -12.75
CA VAL A 125 -8.47 3.70 -12.38
C VAL A 125 -9.50 4.01 -11.28
N ARG A 126 -9.13 4.81 -10.29
CA ARG A 126 -10.02 5.24 -9.20
C ARG A 126 -11.18 6.09 -9.72
N THR A 127 -10.95 6.91 -10.73
CA THR A 127 -11.99 7.74 -11.35
C THR A 127 -13.01 6.85 -12.06
N GLU A 128 -12.54 5.85 -12.81
CA GLU A 128 -13.40 4.86 -13.47
C GLU A 128 -14.22 4.07 -12.46
N LEU A 129 -13.60 3.55 -11.39
CA LEU A 129 -14.30 2.83 -10.31
C LEU A 129 -15.36 3.68 -9.61
N ALA A 130 -15.16 4.99 -9.52
CA ALA A 130 -16.10 5.89 -8.89
C ALA A 130 -17.19 6.38 -9.84
N ALA A 131 -16.99 6.29 -11.16
CA ALA A 131 -17.97 6.73 -12.16
C ALA A 131 -19.25 5.89 -12.15
N GLU A 132 -19.15 4.63 -11.71
CA GLU A 132 -20.28 3.70 -11.59
C GLU A 132 -21.09 3.90 -10.30
N LEU A 133 -20.65 4.78 -9.39
CA LEU A 133 -21.33 5.02 -8.12
C LEU A 133 -22.39 6.10 -8.23
N GLU A 134 -23.61 5.79 -7.79
CA GLU A 134 -24.61 6.82 -7.52
C GLU A 134 -24.21 7.65 -6.28
N GLY A 135 -24.25 8.98 -6.41
CA GLY A 135 -24.00 9.90 -5.31
C GLY A 135 -22.60 10.54 -5.30
N THR A 136 -22.04 10.72 -4.11
CA THR A 136 -20.78 11.49 -3.95
C THR A 136 -19.55 10.61 -4.15
N VAL A 137 -18.63 11.06 -5.00
CA VAL A 137 -17.32 10.42 -5.23
C VAL A 137 -16.57 10.25 -3.89
N PRO A 138 -16.20 9.02 -3.49
CA PRO A 138 -15.59 8.77 -2.19
C PRO A 138 -14.22 9.44 -2.02
N ARG A 139 -14.01 10.26 -0.99
CA ARG A 139 -12.72 10.97 -0.77
C ARG A 139 -11.53 10.05 -0.44
N ALA A 140 -11.78 8.80 -0.05
CA ALA A 140 -10.73 7.84 0.26
C ALA A 140 -9.83 7.59 -0.96
N LEU A 141 -8.53 7.44 -0.72
CA LEU A 141 -7.57 7.09 -1.77
C LEU A 141 -7.76 5.64 -2.23
N LEU A 142 -7.97 4.72 -1.29
CA LEU A 142 -8.03 3.29 -1.56
C LEU A 142 -9.50 2.82 -1.61
N LEU A 143 -9.92 2.30 -2.75
CA LEU A 143 -11.28 1.84 -3.01
C LEU A 143 -11.34 0.31 -3.21
N THR A 144 -12.52 -0.26 -3.03
CA THR A 144 -12.86 -1.62 -3.49
C THR A 144 -12.83 -1.65 -5.02
N VAL A 145 -12.41 -2.78 -5.58
CA VAL A 145 -12.22 -2.95 -7.04
C VAL A 145 -13.12 -4.03 -7.62
N HIS A 146 -13.84 -4.73 -6.76
CA HIS A 146 -14.82 -5.73 -7.12
C HIS A 146 -16.05 -5.48 -6.26
N HIS A 147 -17.22 -5.80 -6.79
CA HIS A 147 -18.40 -5.99 -5.96
C HIS A 147 -18.11 -7.08 -4.92
N THR A 148 -18.62 -6.89 -3.71
CA THR A 148 -18.49 -7.87 -2.63
C THR A 148 -19.85 -8.17 -2.04
N HIS A 149 -20.05 -9.35 -1.48
CA HIS A 149 -21.24 -9.65 -0.70
C HIS A 149 -20.93 -9.46 0.79
N ASP A 150 -21.70 -8.61 1.45
CA ASP A 150 -21.68 -8.41 2.89
C ASP A 150 -23.07 -8.71 3.45
N ASN A 151 -23.18 -9.72 4.32
CA ASN A 151 -24.44 -10.18 4.91
C ASN A 151 -25.60 -10.37 3.91
N GLY A 152 -25.32 -10.90 2.72
CA GLY A 152 -26.31 -11.13 1.67
C GLY A 152 -26.62 -9.92 0.79
N THR A 153 -26.04 -8.75 1.07
CA THR A 153 -26.16 -7.55 0.23
C THR A 153 -24.94 -7.40 -0.68
N THR A 154 -25.17 -7.14 -1.96
CA THR A 154 -24.10 -6.76 -2.89
C THR A 154 -23.67 -5.33 -2.60
N VAL A 155 -22.40 -5.16 -2.24
CA VAL A 155 -21.73 -3.89 -2.01
C VAL A 155 -20.91 -3.57 -3.26
N SER A 156 -21.13 -2.39 -3.83
CA SER A 156 -20.49 -1.98 -5.08
C SER A 156 -18.96 -1.82 -4.98
N SER A 157 -18.27 -2.03 -6.10
CA SER A 157 -16.91 -1.52 -6.32
C SER A 157 -16.88 0.01 -6.19
N GLY A 158 -15.69 0.58 -6.00
CA GLY A 158 -15.52 2.03 -5.87
C GLY A 158 -15.73 2.59 -4.46
N LEU A 159 -16.25 1.81 -3.51
CA LEU A 159 -16.40 2.26 -2.11
C LEU A 159 -15.06 2.19 -1.34
N PRO A 160 -14.86 2.93 -0.24
CA PRO A 160 -13.64 2.83 0.55
C PRO A 160 -13.34 1.40 1.00
N ILE A 161 -12.12 0.92 0.74
CA ILE A 161 -11.74 -0.45 1.12
C ILE A 161 -11.52 -0.58 2.62
N THR A 162 -11.79 -1.77 3.17
CA THR A 162 -11.54 -2.10 4.57
C THR A 162 -10.14 -2.68 4.81
N LYS A 163 -9.70 -2.72 6.08
CA LYS A 163 -8.46 -3.41 6.47
C LYS A 163 -8.47 -4.88 6.07
N GLN A 164 -9.60 -5.55 6.25
CA GLN A 164 -9.72 -6.95 5.88
C GLN A 164 -9.62 -7.13 4.35
N GLY A 165 -10.23 -6.23 3.57
CA GLY A 165 -10.09 -6.21 2.11
C GLY A 165 -8.64 -6.11 1.64
N LEU A 166 -7.83 -5.27 2.29
CA LEU A 166 -6.38 -5.17 2.00
C LEU A 166 -5.61 -6.44 2.38
N VAL A 167 -5.90 -7.02 3.55
CA VAL A 167 -5.27 -8.28 3.98
C VAL A 167 -5.58 -9.41 2.99
N LEU A 168 -6.82 -9.53 2.53
CA LEU A 168 -7.22 -10.53 1.54
C LEU A 168 -6.59 -10.25 0.17
N SER A 169 -6.52 -8.99 -0.24
CA SER A 169 -5.84 -8.59 -1.50
C SER A 169 -4.38 -9.03 -1.49
N TRP A 170 -3.66 -8.77 -0.40
CA TRP A 170 -2.27 -9.20 -0.24
C TRP A 170 -2.13 -10.72 -0.26
N ARG A 171 -2.98 -11.45 0.48
CA ARG A 171 -2.95 -12.92 0.49
C ARG A 171 -3.15 -13.50 -0.90
N ARG A 172 -4.13 -13.00 -1.66
CA ARG A 172 -4.39 -13.44 -3.04
C ARG A 172 -3.18 -13.19 -3.94
N PHE A 173 -2.55 -12.01 -3.83
CA PHE A 173 -1.30 -11.73 -4.53
C PHE A 173 -0.21 -12.75 -4.16
N VAL A 174 0.07 -12.95 -2.87
CA VAL A 174 1.08 -13.89 -2.39
C VAL A 174 0.83 -15.31 -2.89
N HIS A 175 -0.40 -15.81 -2.80
CA HIS A 175 -0.71 -17.16 -3.28
C HIS A 175 -0.50 -17.31 -4.78
N ARG A 176 -0.98 -16.36 -5.60
CA ARG A 176 -0.75 -16.36 -7.05
C ARG A 176 0.74 -16.28 -7.39
N THR A 177 1.46 -15.38 -6.72
CA THR A 177 2.88 -15.13 -6.97
C THR A 177 3.73 -16.35 -6.58
N ASN A 178 3.51 -16.93 -5.40
CA ASN A 178 4.23 -18.14 -4.97
C ASN A 178 3.92 -19.34 -5.87
N ALA A 179 2.66 -19.50 -6.31
CA ALA A 179 2.31 -20.56 -7.26
C ALA A 179 3.00 -20.37 -8.62
N ARG A 180 3.08 -19.13 -9.13
CA ARG A 180 3.78 -18.82 -10.39
C ARG A 180 5.28 -19.04 -10.31
N LEU A 181 5.92 -18.70 -9.19
CA LEU A 181 7.37 -18.80 -9.04
C LEU A 181 7.83 -20.20 -8.65
N GLY A 182 6.97 -21.03 -8.06
CA GLY A 182 7.33 -22.36 -7.59
C GLY A 182 8.53 -22.32 -6.64
N ALA A 183 9.53 -23.17 -6.87
CA ALA A 183 10.73 -23.26 -6.05
C ALA A 183 11.86 -22.28 -6.44
N THR A 184 11.62 -21.37 -7.41
CA THR A 184 12.67 -20.46 -7.90
C THR A 184 13.02 -19.34 -6.93
N ARG A 185 12.15 -19.05 -5.96
CA ARG A 185 12.37 -18.06 -4.89
C ARG A 185 11.78 -18.55 -3.57
N PRO A 186 12.27 -18.05 -2.42
CA PRO A 186 11.59 -18.24 -1.15
C PRO A 186 10.13 -17.75 -1.21
N PRO A 187 9.18 -18.46 -0.59
CA PRO A 187 7.77 -18.06 -0.64
C PRO A 187 7.55 -16.74 0.10
N LEU A 188 6.80 -15.83 -0.53
CA LEU A 188 6.40 -14.58 0.11
C LEU A 188 5.51 -14.83 1.34
N PRO A 189 5.62 -13.97 2.37
CA PRO A 189 4.81 -14.08 3.58
C PRO A 189 3.37 -13.62 3.36
N THR A 190 2.40 -14.35 3.90
CA THR A 190 0.97 -13.95 3.86
C THR A 190 0.63 -12.74 4.74
N ARG A 191 1.59 -12.25 5.56
CA ARG A 191 1.48 -11.00 6.32
C ARG A 191 2.37 -9.95 5.70
N PHE A 192 1.76 -8.94 5.07
CA PHE A 192 2.46 -7.80 4.51
C PHE A 192 3.35 -7.05 5.52
N GLU A 193 3.01 -7.13 6.81
CA GLU A 193 3.84 -6.58 7.90
C GLU A 193 5.28 -7.11 7.92
N GLN A 194 5.55 -8.30 7.38
CA GLN A 194 6.90 -8.84 7.23
C GLN A 194 7.69 -8.13 6.11
N VAL A 195 7.00 -7.69 5.05
CA VAL A 195 7.59 -6.88 3.96
C VAL A 195 7.80 -5.44 4.41
N ARG A 196 6.79 -4.84 5.05
CA ARG A 196 6.88 -3.47 5.60
C ARG A 196 8.07 -3.31 6.54
N ARG A 197 8.27 -4.26 7.46
CA ARG A 197 9.39 -4.20 8.41
C ARG A 197 10.74 -4.30 7.72
N ALA A 198 10.86 -5.00 6.59
CA ALA A 198 12.14 -5.07 5.86
C ALA A 198 12.58 -3.68 5.40
N TRP A 199 11.65 -2.85 4.90
CA TRP A 199 11.95 -1.47 4.54
C TRP A 199 12.21 -0.58 5.76
N VAL A 200 11.40 -0.71 6.81
CA VAL A 200 11.51 0.12 8.02
C VAL A 200 12.81 -0.16 8.78
N ASP A 201 13.14 -1.44 8.99
CA ASP A 201 14.35 -1.86 9.70
C ASP A 201 15.61 -1.45 8.91
N ALA A 202 15.51 -1.34 7.58
CA ALA A 202 16.56 -0.81 6.70
C ALA A 202 16.59 0.73 6.59
N GLY A 203 15.67 1.46 7.25
CA GLY A 203 15.64 2.93 7.21
C GLY A 203 15.24 3.54 5.86
N ILE A 204 14.56 2.77 5.00
CA ILE A 204 14.14 3.24 3.66
C ILE A 204 13.08 4.35 3.70
N PRO A 205 12.03 4.27 4.54
CA PRO A 205 10.97 5.27 4.52
C PRO A 205 11.44 6.67 4.92
N ASP A 206 10.87 7.69 4.27
CA ASP A 206 10.97 9.07 4.72
C ASP A 206 10.30 9.19 6.10
N PRO A 207 10.98 9.71 7.14
CA PRO A 207 10.40 9.80 8.49
C PRO A 207 9.20 10.76 8.57
N GLY A 208 9.06 11.63 7.56
CA GLY A 208 8.04 12.65 7.44
C GLY A 208 8.27 13.84 8.37
N VAL A 209 7.65 14.96 8.02
CA VAL A 209 7.60 16.15 8.87
C VAL A 209 6.24 16.17 9.56
N THR A 210 6.23 16.20 10.90
CA THR A 210 5.00 16.35 11.68
C THR A 210 4.32 17.67 11.33
N LEU A 211 3.03 17.61 11.03
CA LEU A 211 2.23 18.80 10.78
C LEU A 211 1.60 19.27 12.10
N PRO A 212 1.47 20.59 12.31
CA PRO A 212 0.72 21.10 13.45
C PRO A 212 -0.73 20.60 13.39
N GLU A 213 -1.31 20.33 14.54
CA GLU A 213 -2.74 20.07 14.64
C GLU A 213 -3.49 21.33 14.18
N LYS A 214 -4.47 21.15 13.28
CA LYS A 214 -5.38 22.21 12.84
C LYS A 214 -6.58 22.27 13.76
#